data_AF-A0A7K4MPV9-F1
#
_entry.id   AF-A0A7K4MPV9-F1
#
_cell.length_a   1.000
_cell.length_b   1.000
_cell.length_c   1.000
_cell.angle_alpha   90.00
_cell.angle_beta   90.00
_cell.angle_gamma   90.00
#
_symmetry.space_group_name_H-M   'P 1'
#
loop_
_entity.id
_entity.type
_entity.pdbx_description
1 polymer ?
#
loop_
_entity_poly.entity_id
_entity_poly.type
_entity_poly.pdbx_seq_one_letter_code
_entity_poly.pdbx_strand_id
1 'polypeptide(L)' 'MLLRKSSFIKNYKKKFLIHDLNNIKEAIHYAFKLTDNYGINKINKAIFEASIKYNIDEDILINNIDNFFERNNNE' A
#
# COMPACT_ATOMS: atom_id res chain seq x y z
N MET A 1 8.79 -35.50 -9.12
CA MET A 1 8.84 -34.98 -7.74
C MET A 1 7.81 -33.87 -7.61
N LEU A 2 6.63 -34.15 -7.04
CA LEU A 2 5.60 -33.13 -6.82
C LEU A 2 6.11 -32.17 -5.75
N LEU A 3 6.41 -30.93 -6.14
CA LEU A 3 6.67 -29.82 -5.22
C LEU A 3 5.46 -29.68 -4.31
N ARG A 4 5.51 -30.33 -3.14
CA ARG A 4 4.54 -30.18 -2.06
C ARG A 4 4.43 -28.69 -1.80
N LYS A 5 3.33 -28.06 -2.26
CA LYS A 5 3.03 -26.64 -1.99
C LYS A 5 3.10 -26.47 -0.47
N SER A 6 4.23 -25.93 0.01
CA SER A 6 4.51 -25.91 1.44
C SER A 6 3.49 -24.99 2.10
N SER A 7 2.92 -25.45 3.23
CA SER A 7 2.00 -24.66 4.05
C SER A 7 2.60 -23.31 4.45
N PHE A 8 3.93 -23.23 4.45
CA PHE A 8 4.71 -22.02 4.67
C PHE A 8 4.41 -20.92 3.65
N ILE A 9 4.47 -21.23 2.34
CA ILE A 9 4.19 -20.26 1.27
C ILE A 9 2.72 -19.81 1.32
N LYS A 10 1.83 -20.76 1.65
CA LYS A 10 0.40 -20.51 1.77
C LYS A 10 0.08 -19.58 2.95
N ASN A 11 0.73 -19.78 4.09
CA ASN A 11 0.60 -18.93 5.28
C ASN A 11 1.30 -17.58 5.11
N TYR A 12 2.44 -17.53 4.43
CA TYR A 12 3.14 -16.29 4.10
C TYR A 12 2.27 -15.36 3.24
N LYS A 13 1.70 -15.88 2.14
CA LYS A 13 0.73 -15.12 1.32
C LYS A 13 -0.52 -14.70 2.08
N LYS A 14 -0.98 -15.51 3.04
CA LYS A 14 -2.18 -15.19 3.85
C LYS A 14 -1.97 -14.00 4.77
N LYS A 15 -0.74 -13.75 5.23
CA LYS A 15 -0.40 -12.60 6.09
C LYS A 15 -0.53 -11.26 5.35
N PHE A 16 -0.35 -11.27 4.03
CA PHE A 16 -0.52 -10.11 3.15
C PHE A 16 -1.97 -9.87 2.71
N LEU A 17 -2.90 -10.78 2.99
CA LEU A 17 -4.26 -10.72 2.42
C LEU A 17 -5.28 -10.02 3.31
N ILE A 18 -4.91 -9.60 4.53
CA ILE A 18 -5.81 -8.85 5.42
C ILE A 18 -5.52 -7.36 5.24
N HIS A 19 -5.98 -6.82 4.11
CA HIS A 19 -6.00 -5.38 3.90
C HIS A 19 -7.26 -4.82 4.55
N ASP A 20 -7.16 -4.45 5.83
CA ASP A 20 -8.18 -3.61 6.45
C ASP A 20 -8.25 -2.29 5.67
N LEU A 21 -9.44 -1.93 5.17
CA LEU A 21 -9.67 -0.70 4.39
C LEU A 21 -9.22 0.56 5.15
N ASN A 22 -9.26 0.53 6.49
CA ASN A 22 -8.74 1.59 7.34
C ASN A 22 -7.22 1.72 7.23
N ASN A 23 -6.48 0.61 7.12
CA ASN A 23 -5.02 0.65 6.96
C ASN A 23 -4.62 1.27 5.62
N ILE A 24 -5.41 1.06 4.56
CA ILE A 24 -5.19 1.69 3.26
C ILE A 24 -5.34 3.20 3.36
N LYS A 25 -6.42 3.70 3.96
CA LYS A 25 -6.61 5.15 4.16
C LYS A 25 -5.48 5.77 4.98
N GLU A 26 -5.11 5.14 6.10
CA GLU A 26 -3.99 5.62 6.90
C GLU A 26 -2.66 5.63 6.14
N ALA A 27 -2.39 4.59 5.33
CA ALA A 27 -1.21 4.53 4.49
C ALA A 27 -1.17 5.66 3.45
N ILE A 28 -2.30 5.99 2.84
CA ILE A 28 -2.43 7.13 1.91
C ILE A 28 -2.12 8.44 2.64
N HIS A 29 -2.75 8.70 3.79
CA HIS A 29 -2.48 9.90 4.58
C HIS A 29 -1.01 9.99 5.03
N TYR A 30 -0.42 8.85 5.39
CA TYR A 30 0.99 8.79 5.78
C TYR A 30 1.93 9.05 4.60
N ALA A 31 1.63 8.52 3.41
CA ALA A 31 2.36 8.79 2.18
C ALA A 31 2.30 10.28 1.82
N PHE A 32 1.13 10.93 1.94
CA PHE A 32 1.03 12.38 1.73
C PHE A 32 1.82 13.18 2.76
N LYS A 33 1.73 12.84 4.05
CA LYS A 33 2.53 13.49 5.09
C LYS A 33 4.04 13.39 4.85
N LEU A 34 4.50 12.24 4.37
CA LEU A 34 5.89 12.04 3.97
C LEU A 34 6.25 12.83 2.72
N THR A 35 5.33 12.93 1.77
CA THR A 35 5.50 13.73 0.54
C THR A 35 5.62 15.21 0.87
N ASP A 36 4.85 15.73 1.83
CA ASP A 36 4.97 17.10 2.32
C ASP A 36 6.36 17.36 2.94
N ASN A 37 6.88 16.39 3.70
CA ASN A 37 8.22 16.48 4.31
C ASN A 37 9.37 16.35 3.30
N TYR A 38 9.23 15.48 2.31
CA TYR A 38 10.29 15.17 1.34
C TYR A 38 10.24 16.02 0.09
N GLY A 39 9.11 16.67 -0.16
CA GLY A 39 8.77 17.34 -1.41
C GLY A 39 8.17 16.38 -2.44
N ILE A 40 7.33 16.92 -3.32
CA ILE A 40 6.59 16.16 -4.35
C ILE A 40 7.49 15.33 -5.28
N ASN A 41 8.73 15.78 -5.50
CA ASN A 41 9.73 15.07 -6.29
C ASN A 41 10.10 13.69 -5.71
N LYS A 42 9.75 13.42 -4.44
CA LYS A 42 10.04 12.18 -3.72
C LYS A 42 8.77 11.42 -3.33
N ILE A 43 7.66 11.63 -4.03
CA ILE A 43 6.38 10.95 -3.76
C ILE A 43 6.51 9.42 -3.84
N ASN A 44 7.23 8.88 -4.83
CA ASN A 44 7.46 7.43 -4.94
C ASN A 44 8.16 6.86 -3.70
N LYS A 45 9.11 7.62 -3.12
CA LYS A 45 9.77 7.23 -1.88
C LYS A 45 8.80 7.22 -0.70
N ALA A 46 7.94 8.24 -0.62
CA ALA A 46 6.94 8.34 0.42
C ALA A 46 5.89 7.21 0.35
N ILE A 47 5.45 6.86 -0.85
CA ILE A 47 4.53 5.74 -1.12
C ILE A 47 5.21 4.42 -0.73
N PHE A 48 6.47 4.21 -1.13
CA PHE A 48 7.23 3.02 -0.77
C PHE A 48 7.36 2.85 0.76
N GLU A 49 7.71 3.92 1.48
CA GLU A 49 7.80 3.88 2.94
C GLU A 49 6.44 3.62 3.61
N ALA A 50 5.36 4.18 3.07
CA ALA A 50 4.00 3.88 3.52
C ALA A 50 3.62 2.41 3.26
N SER A 51 3.96 1.86 2.10
CA SER A 51 3.73 0.47 1.73
C SER A 51 4.39 -0.49 2.74
N ILE A 52 5.65 -0.21 3.13
CA ILE A 52 6.40 -1.00 4.11
C ILE A 52 5.77 -0.87 5.48
N LYS A 53 5.47 0.35 5.93
CA LYS A 53 4.96 0.61 7.28
C LYS A 53 3.61 -0.07 7.52
N TYR A 54 2.73 -0.04 6.54
CA TYR A 54 1.40 -0.61 6.64
C TYR A 54 1.31 -2.04 6.06
N ASN A 55 2.42 -2.58 5.56
CA ASN A 55 2.51 -3.89 4.91
C ASN A 55 1.46 -4.07 3.81
N ILE A 56 1.32 -3.05 2.96
CA ILE A 56 0.41 -2.99 1.81
C ILE A 56 1.27 -3.09 0.57
N ASP A 57 0.79 -3.79 -0.45
CA ASP A 57 1.45 -3.83 -1.75
C ASP A 57 1.49 -2.41 -2.38
N GLU A 58 2.64 -2.01 -2.90
CA GLU A 58 2.84 -0.68 -3.46
C GLU A 58 1.86 -0.41 -4.62
N ASP A 59 1.64 -1.40 -5.48
CA ASP A 59 0.70 -1.29 -6.59
C ASP A 59 -0.74 -1.10 -6.09
N ILE A 60 -1.11 -1.77 -5.00
CA ILE A 60 -2.43 -1.58 -4.38
C ILE A 60 -2.54 -0.17 -3.81
N LEU A 61 -1.50 0.30 -3.13
CA LEU A 61 -1.48 1.63 -2.53
C LEU A 61 -1.60 2.73 -3.60
N ILE A 62 -0.83 2.65 -4.68
CA ILE A 62 -0.89 3.58 -5.82
C ILE A 62 -2.29 3.60 -6.42
N ASN A 63 -2.85 2.43 -6.75
CA ASN A 63 -4.22 2.35 -7.30
C ASN A 63 -5.26 2.97 -6.36
N ASN A 64 -5.09 2.83 -5.04
CA ASN A 64 -6.00 3.45 -4.07
C ASN A 64 -5.77 4.96 -3.93
N ILE A 65 -4.53 5.44 -4.10
CA ILE A 65 -4.22 6.88 -4.16
C ILE A 65 -4.89 7.50 -5.40
N ASP A 66 -4.77 6.87 -6.56
CA ASP A 66 -5.40 7.36 -7.80
C ASP A 66 -6.93 7.42 -7.66
N ASN A 67 -7.54 6.34 -7.14
CA ASN A 67 -8.98 6.32 -6.83
C ASN A 67 -9.39 7.39 -5.79
N PHE A 68 -8.52 7.70 -4.82
CA PHE A 68 -8.76 8.75 -3.84
C PHE A 68 -8.79 10.14 -4.50
N PHE A 69 -7.90 10.41 -5.45
CA PHE A 69 -7.93 11.65 -6.22
C PHE A 69 -9.13 11.73 -7.16
N GLU A 70 -9.48 10.66 -7.87
CA GLU A 70 -10.65 10.66 -8.76
C GLU A 70 -11.96 10.95 -8.01
N ARG A 71 -12.09 10.45 -6.78
CA ARG A 71 -13.26 10.73 -5.94
C ARG A 71 -13.37 12.18 -5.50
N ASN A 72 -12.25 12.83 -5.18
CA ASN A 72 -12.24 14.23 -4.75
C ASN A 72 -12.35 15.24 -5.90
N ASN A 73 -12.06 14.83 -7.15
CA ASN A 73 -12.19 15.70 -8.33
C ASN A 73 -13.59 15.68 -8.96
N ASN A 74 -14.48 14.78 -8.50
CA ASN A 74 -15.86 14.66 -8.98
C ASN A 74 -16.88 15.34 -8.03
N GLU A 75 -16.41 16.09 -7.03
CA GLU A 75 -17.19 17.03 -6.20
C GLU A 75 -17.00 18.47 -6.71
#